data_AF-A0A838VEH6-F1
#
_entry.id   AF-A0A838VEH6-F1
#
_cell.length_a   1.000
_cell.length_b   1.000
_cell.length_c   1.000
_cell.angle_alpha   90.00
_cell.angle_beta   90.00
_cell.angle_gamma   90.00
#
_symmetry.space_group_name_H-M   'P 1'
#
loop_
_entity.id
_entity.type
_entity.pdbx_description
1 polymer ?
#
loop_
_entity_poly.entity_id
_entity_poly.type
_entity_poly.pdbx_seq_one_letter_code
_entity_poly.pdbx_strand_id
1 'polypeptide(L)'
;GVVRLCAGEGMPRGDLAEQQRHARRVAQSVTVDKNPPKRGTRAIDRVVLHPVAGPLILAALLFVMFQAVFSLAVYPADVIAGGFAWLQDAVRATMPDGILRSLITDGVIAGIGAVIVFLPQILILFAFILVLEASGYMVRAAFLMDRLMAGVGLSGRAFIPLLSSFACAIPGIMATRTIEDPKDRLTTILIAPLMTCSARLPVYAVIIAAFIPARTVGPGIGLQGLVLFALYGAGIFGALGAALLLRRTVTRGPVQGFMMEMPKYQWPRPRDLALGLWQRAYIFLRRAGTIIAVTTIVLWALLSFPRAPDGSAKSQVDQSIAGRIADGLAPIVAPIGFNRDIALALIPAMAAREVAVSALATVNAIDTPDEGRRDQSLAKSLSAKWSLPTALAFLAWFVFAPQCISTIAVVRRETNGWKWPGFMLAYLFGLAYIAAGLTFWAATVAGL
;
A
#
# COMPACT_ATOMS: atom_id res chain seq x y z
N GLY A 1 -13.09 -50.07 3.16
CA GLY A 1 -11.95 -50.75 3.78
C GLY A 1 -11.82 -50.25 5.20
N VAL A 2 -12.00 -51.11 6.19
CA VAL A 2 -11.89 -50.75 7.61
C VAL A 2 -10.40 -50.64 7.94
N VAL A 3 -9.93 -49.45 8.27
CA VAL A 3 -8.56 -49.22 8.75
C VAL A 3 -8.52 -49.70 10.20
N ARG A 4 -7.83 -50.81 10.48
CA ARG A 4 -7.58 -51.28 11.86
C ARG A 4 -6.42 -50.48 12.44
N LEU A 5 -6.67 -49.76 13.54
CA LEU A 5 -5.63 -49.18 14.38
C LEU A 5 -5.24 -50.20 15.45
N CYS A 6 -3.95 -50.36 15.72
CA CYS A 6 -3.50 -51.21 16.82
C CYS A 6 -3.60 -50.44 18.14
N ALA A 7 -4.19 -51.06 19.17
CA ALA A 7 -4.24 -50.47 20.49
C ALA A 7 -2.80 -50.26 21.02
N GLY A 8 -2.41 -49.02 21.29
CA GLY A 8 -1.08 -48.65 21.77
C GLY A 8 -0.20 -47.87 20.78
N GLU A 9 -0.66 -47.57 19.56
CA GLU A 9 0.02 -46.62 18.67
C GLU A 9 -0.01 -45.21 19.28
N GLY A 10 1.10 -44.82 19.94
CA GLY A 10 1.33 -43.46 20.38
C GLY A 10 1.49 -42.50 19.21
N MET A 11 1.24 -41.21 19.43
CA MET A 11 1.41 -40.19 18.39
C MET A 11 2.87 -40.20 17.87
N PRO A 12 3.10 -40.37 16.55
CA PRO A 12 4.45 -40.37 16.01
C PRO A 12 5.10 -39.01 16.27
N ARG A 13 6.31 -39.03 16.85
CA ARG A 13 7.12 -37.82 17.15
C ARG A 13 7.87 -37.28 15.91
N GLY A 14 7.39 -37.61 14.70
CA GLY A 14 8.01 -37.30 13.41
C GLY A 14 7.51 -36.00 12.76
N ASP A 15 7.86 -35.83 11.47
CA ASP A 15 7.48 -34.70 10.62
C ASP A 15 5.96 -34.48 10.56
N LEU A 16 5.53 -33.22 10.37
CA LEU A 16 4.12 -32.80 10.35
C LEU A 16 3.29 -33.63 9.35
N ALA A 17 3.89 -34.00 8.21
CA ALA A 17 3.27 -34.81 7.19
C ALA A 17 2.97 -36.25 7.65
N GLU A 18 3.76 -36.79 8.57
CA GLU A 18 3.58 -38.13 9.15
C GLU A 18 2.48 -38.11 10.21
N GLN A 19 2.47 -37.08 11.06
CA GLN A 19 1.40 -36.83 12.03
C GLN A 19 0.05 -36.60 11.35
N GLN A 20 -0.01 -35.83 10.26
CA GLN A 20 -1.23 -35.64 9.46
C GLN A 20 -1.73 -36.94 8.82
N ARG A 21 -0.83 -37.80 8.33
CA ARG A 21 -1.20 -39.11 7.77
C ARG A 21 -1.76 -40.04 8.85
N HIS A 22 -1.15 -40.07 10.03
CA HIS A 22 -1.69 -40.82 11.17
C HIS A 22 -3.07 -40.29 11.59
N ALA A 23 -3.21 -38.97 11.78
CA ALA A 23 -4.49 -38.36 12.16
C ALA A 23 -5.60 -38.67 11.13
N ARG A 24 -5.29 -38.63 9.82
CA ARG A 24 -6.24 -39.02 8.76
C ARG A 24 -6.63 -40.50 8.83
N ARG A 25 -5.69 -41.40 9.09
CA ARG A 25 -5.99 -42.84 9.25
C ARG A 25 -6.93 -43.07 10.43
N VAL A 26 -6.66 -42.44 11.56
CA VAL A 26 -7.52 -42.53 12.75
C VAL A 26 -8.90 -41.94 12.49
N ALA A 27 -8.97 -40.74 11.91
CA ALA A 27 -10.25 -40.12 11.59
C ALA A 27 -11.09 -41.00 10.65
N GLN A 28 -10.46 -41.62 9.64
CA GLN A 28 -11.14 -42.52 8.70
C GLN A 28 -11.67 -43.80 9.37
N SER A 29 -11.02 -44.31 10.42
CA SER A 29 -11.49 -45.52 11.11
C SER A 29 -12.66 -45.25 12.06
N VAL A 30 -12.84 -44.02 12.54
CA VAL A 30 -13.92 -43.65 13.48
C VAL A 30 -15.06 -42.84 12.87
N THR A 31 -14.92 -42.35 11.63
CA THR A 31 -15.98 -41.58 10.97
C THR A 31 -17.10 -42.49 10.49
N VAL A 32 -18.22 -42.52 11.23
CA VAL A 32 -19.41 -43.35 10.93
C VAL A 32 -20.33 -42.70 9.89
N ASP A 33 -20.43 -41.36 9.91
CA ASP A 33 -21.22 -40.59 8.95
C ASP A 33 -20.44 -39.37 8.48
N LYS A 34 -20.56 -39.02 7.20
CA LYS A 34 -19.92 -37.84 6.59
C LYS A 34 -21.02 -36.87 6.21
N ASN A 35 -21.23 -35.84 7.02
CA ASN A 35 -22.18 -34.78 6.69
C ASN A 35 -21.61 -33.96 5.51
N PRO A 36 -22.06 -34.20 4.27
CA PRO A 36 -21.40 -33.63 3.11
C PRO A 36 -21.71 -32.13 3.04
N PRO A 37 -20.76 -31.25 2.66
CA PRO A 37 -21.09 -29.86 2.40
C PRO A 37 -22.23 -29.78 1.38
N LYS A 38 -23.17 -28.85 1.60
CA LYS A 38 -24.35 -28.64 0.75
C LYS A 38 -23.94 -28.63 -0.73
N ARG A 39 -24.77 -29.21 -1.62
CA ARG A 39 -24.47 -29.35 -3.06
C ARG A 39 -24.01 -28.02 -3.70
N GLY A 40 -24.62 -26.90 -3.34
CA GLY A 40 -24.23 -25.56 -3.83
C GLY A 40 -22.81 -25.15 -3.43
N THR A 41 -22.40 -25.38 -2.18
CA THR A 41 -21.04 -25.09 -1.71
C THR A 41 -20.01 -25.91 -2.48
N ARG A 42 -20.27 -27.21 -2.70
CA ARG A 42 -19.38 -28.07 -3.50
C ARG A 42 -19.25 -27.63 -4.96
N ALA A 43 -20.34 -27.15 -5.57
CA ALA A 43 -20.32 -26.66 -6.94
C ALA A 43 -19.47 -25.39 -7.07
N ILE A 44 -19.62 -24.45 -6.14
CA ILE A 44 -18.84 -23.21 -6.10
C ILE A 44 -17.37 -23.52 -5.80
N ASP A 45 -17.08 -24.33 -4.78
CA ASP A 45 -15.70 -24.67 -4.40
C ASP A 45 -14.97 -25.42 -5.54
N ARG A 46 -15.66 -26.23 -6.36
CA ARG A 46 -15.05 -26.88 -7.54
C ARG A 46 -14.46 -25.87 -8.53
N VAL A 47 -15.11 -24.73 -8.69
CA VAL A 47 -14.70 -23.67 -9.61
C VAL A 47 -13.69 -22.74 -8.93
N VAL A 48 -14.00 -22.27 -7.71
CA VAL A 48 -13.19 -21.31 -6.95
C VAL A 48 -11.86 -21.90 -6.47
N LEU A 49 -11.80 -23.20 -6.18
CA LEU A 49 -10.58 -23.88 -5.73
C LEU A 49 -9.84 -24.60 -6.88
N HIS A 50 -10.29 -24.44 -8.13
CA HIS A 50 -9.59 -25.01 -9.27
C HIS A 50 -8.18 -24.37 -9.38
N PRO A 51 -7.11 -25.13 -9.64
CA PRO A 51 -5.74 -24.60 -9.69
C PRO A 51 -5.54 -23.49 -10.71
N VAL A 52 -6.35 -23.45 -11.77
CA VAL A 52 -6.29 -22.41 -12.82
C VAL A 52 -7.46 -21.42 -12.73
N ALA A 53 -8.69 -21.90 -12.50
CA ALA A 53 -9.85 -21.01 -12.48
C ALA A 53 -9.95 -20.22 -11.18
N GLY A 54 -9.49 -20.79 -10.06
CA GLY A 54 -9.42 -20.10 -8.77
C GLY A 54 -8.57 -18.84 -8.81
N PRO A 55 -7.30 -18.90 -9.26
CA PRO A 55 -6.46 -17.70 -9.37
C PRO A 55 -7.02 -16.68 -10.35
N LEU A 56 -7.63 -17.14 -11.45
CA LEU A 56 -8.25 -16.27 -12.44
C LEU A 56 -9.47 -15.55 -11.87
N ILE A 57 -10.33 -16.25 -11.13
CA ILE A 57 -11.50 -15.66 -10.44
C ILE A 57 -11.02 -14.69 -9.36
N LEU A 58 -10.00 -15.04 -8.59
CA LEU A 58 -9.41 -14.14 -7.61
C LEU A 58 -8.87 -12.88 -8.29
N ALA A 59 -8.11 -13.01 -9.38
CA ALA A 59 -7.61 -11.87 -10.15
C ALA A 59 -8.74 -11.02 -10.73
N ALA A 60 -9.79 -11.63 -11.29
CA ALA A 60 -10.96 -10.93 -11.81
C ALA A 60 -11.72 -10.18 -10.71
N LEU A 61 -11.89 -10.80 -9.54
CA LEU A 61 -12.54 -10.18 -8.39
C LEU A 61 -11.75 -8.97 -7.90
N LEU A 62 -10.43 -9.10 -7.82
CA LEU A 62 -9.54 -8.00 -7.47
C LEU A 62 -9.56 -6.89 -8.50
N PHE A 63 -9.60 -7.23 -9.79
CA PHE A 63 -9.75 -6.26 -10.86
C PHE A 63 -11.06 -5.47 -10.70
N VAL A 64 -12.19 -6.14 -10.45
CA VAL A 64 -13.48 -5.47 -10.21
C VAL A 64 -13.42 -4.56 -8.98
N MET A 65 -12.82 -5.05 -7.89
CA MET A 65 -12.64 -4.25 -6.66
C MET A 65 -11.81 -2.99 -6.92
N PHE A 66 -10.66 -3.11 -7.59
CA PHE A 66 -9.82 -1.96 -7.93
C PHE A 66 -10.51 -1.01 -8.89
N GLN A 67 -11.16 -1.53 -9.93
CA GLN A 67 -11.92 -0.73 -10.88
C GLN A 67 -13.00 0.08 -10.15
N ALA A 68 -13.75 -0.54 -9.24
CA ALA A 68 -14.75 0.17 -8.45
C ALA A 68 -14.12 1.24 -7.56
N VAL A 69 -12.99 0.96 -6.90
CA VAL A 69 -12.30 1.96 -6.07
C VAL A 69 -11.83 3.16 -6.91
N PHE A 70 -11.33 2.96 -8.14
CA PHE A 70 -10.81 4.06 -8.96
C PHE A 70 -11.86 4.77 -9.81
N SER A 71 -12.97 4.11 -10.18
CA SER A 71 -14.02 4.74 -10.98
C SER A 71 -15.12 5.34 -10.11
N LEU A 72 -15.57 4.61 -9.09
CA LEU A 72 -16.73 5.00 -8.28
C LEU A 72 -16.35 6.00 -7.17
N ALA A 73 -15.11 5.99 -6.70
CA ALA A 73 -14.68 6.92 -5.64
C ALA A 73 -14.34 8.32 -6.15
N VAL A 74 -14.07 8.52 -7.45
CA VAL A 74 -13.68 9.81 -8.01
C VAL A 74 -14.79 10.85 -7.82
N TYR A 75 -16.02 10.51 -8.22
CA TYR A 75 -17.16 11.42 -8.07
C TYR A 75 -17.36 11.95 -6.64
N PRO A 76 -17.48 11.12 -5.59
CA PRO A 76 -17.62 11.64 -4.23
C PRO A 76 -16.35 12.35 -3.73
N ALA A 77 -15.15 11.95 -4.17
CA ALA A 77 -13.91 12.63 -3.83
C ALA A 77 -13.86 14.06 -4.39
N ASP A 78 -14.25 14.25 -5.65
CA ASP A 78 -14.27 15.55 -6.32
C ASP A 78 -15.30 16.50 -5.70
N VAL A 79 -16.48 15.98 -5.33
CA VAL A 79 -17.51 16.77 -4.62
C VAL A 79 -16.98 17.27 -3.28
N ILE A 80 -16.30 16.40 -2.52
CA ILE A 80 -15.69 16.78 -1.25
C ILE A 80 -14.57 17.80 -1.50
N ALA A 81 -13.69 17.56 -2.47
CA ALA A 81 -12.58 18.45 -2.81
C ALA A 81 -13.08 19.85 -3.20
N GLY A 82 -14.11 19.94 -4.05
CA GLY A 82 -14.75 21.19 -4.43
C GLY A 82 -15.37 21.93 -3.23
N GLY A 83 -15.98 21.20 -2.29
CA GLY A 83 -16.50 21.77 -1.04
C GLY A 83 -15.41 22.37 -0.16
N PHE A 84 -14.25 21.71 -0.05
CA PHE A 84 -13.11 22.23 0.69
C PHE A 84 -12.42 23.40 -0.02
N ALA A 85 -12.33 23.39 -1.35
CA ALA A 85 -11.81 24.51 -2.13
C ALA A 85 -12.68 25.76 -1.95
N TRP A 86 -14.01 25.61 -2.04
CA TRP A 86 -14.95 26.70 -1.75
C TRP A 86 -14.75 27.27 -0.33
N LEU A 87 -14.53 26.41 0.67
CA LEU A 87 -14.26 26.86 2.04
C LEU A 87 -12.93 27.63 2.15
N GLN A 88 -11.89 27.20 1.44
CA GLN A 88 -10.61 27.92 1.39
C GLN A 88 -10.79 29.31 0.78
N ASP A 89 -11.52 29.42 -0.33
CA ASP A 89 -11.76 30.69 -1.01
C ASP A 89 -12.62 31.64 -0.17
N ALA A 90 -13.62 31.11 0.55
CA ALA A 90 -14.41 31.90 1.48
C ALA A 90 -13.57 32.49 2.63
N VAL A 91 -12.60 31.74 3.16
CA VAL A 91 -11.65 32.26 4.17
C VAL A 91 -10.70 33.28 3.54
N ARG A 92 -10.23 33.05 2.31
CA ARG A 92 -9.34 33.99 1.59
C ARG A 92 -10.02 35.33 1.29
N ALA A 93 -11.32 35.31 0.99
CA ALA A 93 -12.09 36.51 0.71
C ALA A 93 -12.43 37.35 1.97
N THR A 94 -12.52 36.70 3.13
CA THR A 94 -12.93 37.37 4.39
C THR A 94 -11.76 37.77 5.29
N MET A 95 -10.60 37.15 5.12
CA MET A 95 -9.44 37.36 5.98
C MET A 95 -8.27 38.00 5.22
N PRO A 96 -7.63 39.04 5.78
CA PRO A 96 -6.47 39.68 5.14
C PRO A 96 -5.29 38.70 5.02
N ASP A 97 -4.43 38.97 4.04
CA ASP A 97 -3.17 38.24 3.83
C ASP A 97 -2.33 38.21 5.12
N GLY A 98 -2.04 37.00 5.61
CA GLY A 98 -1.32 36.84 6.87
C GLY A 98 -0.99 35.39 7.19
N ILE A 99 -0.15 35.19 8.22
CA ILE A 99 0.23 33.85 8.72
C ILE A 99 -1.00 33.05 9.10
N LEU A 100 -1.93 33.69 9.83
CA LEU A 100 -3.12 33.03 10.33
C LEU A 100 -4.03 32.56 9.19
N ARG A 101 -4.18 33.35 8.13
CA ARG A 101 -4.92 32.95 6.93
C ARG A 101 -4.30 31.72 6.27
N SER A 102 -2.98 31.76 6.01
CA SER A 102 -2.26 30.62 5.39
C SER A 102 -2.29 29.36 6.26
N LEU A 103 -2.23 29.48 7.58
CA LEU A 103 -2.36 28.34 8.49
C LEU A 103 -3.75 27.71 8.39
N ILE A 104 -4.80 28.53 8.36
CA ILE A 104 -6.18 28.05 8.27
C ILE A 104 -6.43 27.43 6.89
N THR A 105 -6.08 28.11 5.80
CA THR A 105 -6.38 27.63 4.44
C THR A 105 -5.50 26.47 4.01
N ASP A 106 -4.18 26.62 4.15
CA ASP A 106 -3.20 25.71 3.53
C ASP A 106 -2.67 24.67 4.54
N GLY A 107 -2.77 24.96 5.84
CA GLY A 107 -2.44 24.00 6.90
C GLY A 107 -3.65 23.14 7.31
N VAL A 108 -4.69 23.79 7.82
CA VAL A 108 -5.83 23.12 8.48
C VAL A 108 -6.87 22.63 7.47
N ILE A 109 -7.44 23.54 6.67
CA ILE A 109 -8.52 23.21 5.73
C ILE A 109 -8.01 22.26 4.65
N ALA A 110 -6.86 22.55 4.04
CA ALA A 110 -6.24 21.64 3.08
C ALA A 110 -5.90 20.27 3.69
N GLY A 111 -5.36 20.25 4.93
CA GLY A 111 -5.02 19.01 5.61
C GLY A 111 -6.22 18.14 5.95
N ILE A 112 -7.29 18.73 6.49
CA ILE A 112 -8.54 18.01 6.78
C ILE A 112 -9.24 17.61 5.47
N GLY A 113 -9.24 18.48 4.48
CA GLY A 113 -9.79 18.21 3.15
C GLY A 113 -9.16 16.98 2.54
N ALA A 114 -7.82 16.91 2.50
CA ALA A 114 -7.10 15.74 2.01
C ALA A 114 -7.55 14.45 2.72
N VAL A 115 -7.67 14.45 4.05
CA VAL A 115 -8.12 13.28 4.82
C VAL A 115 -9.52 12.82 4.41
N ILE A 116 -10.47 13.75 4.27
CA ILE A 116 -11.87 13.43 4.00
C ILE A 116 -12.06 13.02 2.53
N VAL A 117 -11.29 13.61 1.60
CA VAL A 117 -11.28 13.24 0.18
C VAL A 117 -10.86 11.78 -0.03
N PHE A 118 -10.05 11.19 0.85
CA PHE A 118 -9.67 9.76 0.81
C PHE A 118 -10.69 8.79 1.39
N LEU A 119 -11.68 9.29 2.15
CA LEU A 119 -12.64 8.43 2.84
C LEU A 119 -13.47 7.56 1.85
N PRO A 120 -13.99 8.08 0.72
CA PRO A 120 -14.78 7.28 -0.22
C PRO A 120 -14.05 6.04 -0.75
N GLN A 121 -12.79 6.19 -1.16
CA GLN A 121 -11.93 5.11 -1.68
C GLN A 121 -11.78 4.01 -0.62
N ILE A 122 -11.53 4.41 0.63
CA ILE A 122 -11.37 3.50 1.76
C ILE A 122 -12.67 2.75 2.06
N LEU A 123 -13.82 3.43 2.01
CA LEU A 123 -15.12 2.80 2.27
C LEU A 123 -15.50 1.80 1.18
N ILE A 124 -15.26 2.11 -0.09
CA ILE A 124 -15.53 1.18 -1.20
C ILE A 124 -14.65 -0.07 -1.03
N LEU A 125 -13.35 0.11 -0.79
CA LEU A 125 -12.43 -1.00 -0.53
C LEU A 125 -12.93 -1.88 0.63
N PHE A 126 -13.23 -1.27 1.78
CA PHE A 126 -13.71 -2.02 2.94
C PHE A 126 -15.05 -2.69 2.68
N ALA A 127 -15.92 -2.12 1.84
CA ALA A 127 -17.17 -2.76 1.46
C ALA A 127 -16.90 -4.09 0.77
N PHE A 128 -15.99 -4.11 -0.22
CA PHE A 128 -15.57 -5.35 -0.88
C PHE A 128 -14.93 -6.33 0.09
N ILE A 129 -13.97 -5.89 0.93
CA ILE A 129 -13.31 -6.78 1.89
C ILE A 129 -14.32 -7.41 2.85
N LEU A 130 -15.24 -6.61 3.42
CA LEU A 130 -16.28 -7.10 4.32
C LEU A 130 -17.25 -8.07 3.63
N VAL A 131 -17.58 -7.84 2.36
CA VAL A 131 -18.40 -8.77 1.56
C VAL A 131 -17.66 -10.10 1.33
N LEU A 132 -16.36 -10.06 1.01
CA LEU A 132 -15.54 -11.28 0.81
C LEU A 132 -15.33 -12.07 2.09
N GLU A 133 -15.18 -11.36 3.21
CA GLU A 133 -15.06 -11.94 4.55
C GLU A 133 -16.37 -12.59 4.97
N ALA A 134 -17.47 -11.83 4.94
CA ALA A 134 -18.79 -12.30 5.35
C ALA A 134 -19.31 -13.44 4.48
N SER A 135 -18.97 -13.45 3.17
CA SER A 135 -19.35 -14.55 2.28
C SER A 135 -18.54 -15.83 2.48
N GLY A 136 -17.42 -15.79 3.21
CA GLY A 136 -16.52 -16.94 3.40
C GLY A 136 -15.61 -17.23 2.21
N TYR A 137 -15.63 -16.38 1.16
CA TYR A 137 -14.71 -16.48 0.01
C TYR A 137 -13.25 -16.22 0.42
N MET A 138 -13.02 -15.31 1.37
CA MET A 138 -11.69 -14.94 1.85
C MET A 138 -10.87 -16.16 2.33
N VAL A 139 -11.52 -17.15 2.95
CA VAL A 139 -10.89 -18.40 3.41
C VAL A 139 -10.44 -19.28 2.23
N ARG A 140 -11.21 -19.31 1.13
CA ARG A 140 -10.84 -20.03 -0.10
C ARG A 140 -9.68 -19.35 -0.81
N ALA A 141 -9.70 -18.02 -0.89
CA ALA A 141 -8.60 -17.25 -1.46
C ALA A 141 -7.29 -17.50 -0.70
N ALA A 142 -7.34 -17.53 0.64
CA ALA A 142 -6.18 -17.88 1.48
C ALA A 142 -5.67 -19.30 1.20
N PHE A 143 -6.56 -20.29 1.10
CA PHE A 143 -6.19 -21.66 0.75
C PHE A 143 -5.51 -21.76 -0.62
N LEU A 144 -6.03 -21.05 -1.62
CA LEU A 144 -5.45 -21.03 -2.96
C LEU A 144 -4.04 -20.43 -2.98
N MET A 145 -3.81 -19.40 -2.18
CA MET A 145 -2.53 -18.70 -2.08
C MET A 145 -1.55 -19.37 -1.11
N ASP A 146 -1.99 -20.36 -0.33
CA ASP A 146 -1.17 -21.02 0.69
C ASP A 146 0.11 -21.62 0.11
N ARG A 147 0.03 -22.28 -1.06
CA ARG A 147 1.23 -22.84 -1.72
C ARG A 147 2.27 -21.78 -2.07
N LEU A 148 1.83 -20.60 -2.52
CA LEU A 148 2.73 -19.50 -2.86
C LEU A 148 3.35 -18.89 -1.59
N MET A 149 2.53 -18.67 -0.56
CA MET A 149 2.95 -18.10 0.71
C MET A 149 3.89 -19.03 1.50
N ALA A 150 3.61 -20.33 1.49
CA ALA A 150 4.46 -21.35 2.11
C ALA A 150 5.88 -21.37 1.50
N GLY A 151 6.01 -21.07 0.20
CA GLY A 151 7.30 -20.94 -0.48
C GLY A 151 8.21 -19.84 0.09
N VAL A 152 7.62 -18.78 0.65
CA VAL A 152 8.34 -17.69 1.34
C VAL A 152 8.30 -17.82 2.87
N GLY A 153 7.77 -18.95 3.37
CA GLY A 153 7.68 -19.27 4.78
C GLY A 153 6.54 -18.56 5.53
N LEU A 154 5.55 -17.99 4.83
CA LEU A 154 4.36 -17.37 5.42
C LEU A 154 3.15 -18.32 5.37
N SER A 155 2.15 -18.10 6.21
CA SER A 155 0.87 -18.82 6.08
C SER A 155 0.01 -18.26 4.94
N GLY A 156 -0.88 -19.08 4.36
CA GLY A 156 -1.90 -18.59 3.42
C GLY A 156 -2.80 -17.49 4.00
N ARG A 157 -2.91 -17.37 5.34
CA ARG A 157 -3.64 -16.27 6.01
C ARG A 157 -2.94 -14.92 5.82
N ALA A 158 -1.62 -14.90 5.64
CA ALA A 158 -0.86 -13.67 5.37
C ALA A 158 -1.26 -13.01 4.05
N PHE A 159 -1.75 -13.78 3.08
CA PHE A 159 -2.24 -13.23 1.82
C PHE A 159 -3.40 -12.24 2.03
N ILE A 160 -4.28 -12.48 3.00
CA ILE A 160 -5.46 -11.65 3.26
C ILE A 160 -5.04 -10.20 3.61
N PRO A 161 -4.20 -9.96 4.64
CA PRO A 161 -3.60 -8.66 4.90
C PRO A 161 -2.87 -8.03 3.72
N LEU A 162 -2.01 -8.80 3.03
CA LEU A 162 -1.18 -8.27 1.95
C LEU A 162 -2.01 -7.81 0.77
N LEU A 163 -3.10 -8.52 0.48
CA LEU A 163 -4.03 -8.15 -0.56
C LEU A 163 -4.72 -6.82 -0.25
N SER A 164 -5.16 -6.64 0.99
CA SER A 164 -5.70 -5.37 1.49
C SER A 164 -4.66 -4.24 1.41
N SER A 165 -3.39 -4.55 1.65
CA SER A 165 -2.27 -3.58 1.58
C SER A 165 -2.02 -2.97 0.20
N PHE A 166 -2.38 -3.63 -0.90
CA PHE A 166 -2.33 -3.04 -2.25
C PHE A 166 -3.29 -1.88 -2.44
N ALA A 167 -4.39 -1.86 -1.69
CA ALA A 167 -5.27 -0.72 -1.70
C ALA A 167 -4.81 0.29 -0.66
N CYS A 168 -4.64 -0.14 0.60
CA CYS A 168 -4.02 0.66 1.64
C CYS A 168 -3.38 -0.22 2.71
N ALA A 169 -2.15 0.09 3.13
CA ALA A 169 -1.47 -0.73 4.12
C ALA A 169 -2.00 -0.59 5.53
N ILE A 170 -2.61 0.53 5.91
CA ILE A 170 -3.20 0.71 7.24
C ILE A 170 -4.20 -0.42 7.58
N PRO A 171 -5.25 -0.67 6.77
CA PRO A 171 -6.17 -1.76 7.02
C PRO A 171 -5.54 -3.13 6.85
N GLY A 172 -4.61 -3.30 5.89
CA GLY A 172 -3.86 -4.54 5.72
C GLY A 172 -3.07 -4.91 6.99
N ILE A 173 -2.31 -3.98 7.56
CA ILE A 173 -1.56 -4.17 8.80
C ILE A 173 -2.49 -4.49 9.97
N MET A 174 -3.64 -3.83 10.10
CA MET A 174 -4.63 -4.19 11.13
C MET A 174 -5.24 -5.59 10.94
N ALA A 175 -5.42 -6.04 9.70
CA ALA A 175 -5.96 -7.37 9.39
C ALA A 175 -4.98 -8.50 9.74
N THR A 176 -3.69 -8.20 9.95
CA THR A 176 -2.69 -9.20 10.39
C THR A 176 -3.00 -9.83 11.75
N ARG A 177 -3.92 -9.26 12.54
CA ARG A 177 -4.43 -9.88 13.78
C ARG A 177 -5.11 -11.23 13.56
N THR A 178 -5.49 -11.54 12.32
CA THR A 178 -6.00 -12.84 11.94
C THR A 178 -4.90 -13.91 11.85
N ILE A 179 -3.62 -13.53 11.88
CA ILE A 179 -2.48 -14.45 11.85
C ILE A 179 -2.11 -14.80 13.29
N GLU A 180 -2.19 -16.07 13.64
CA GLU A 180 -1.99 -16.58 15.01
C GLU A 180 -0.52 -16.58 15.41
N ASP A 181 0.38 -16.96 14.49
CA ASP A 181 1.81 -16.99 14.76
C ASP A 181 2.39 -15.57 14.79
N PRO A 182 3.00 -15.14 15.91
CA PRO A 182 3.47 -13.77 16.06
C PRO A 182 4.63 -13.42 15.11
N LYS A 183 5.43 -14.39 14.68
CA LYS A 183 6.56 -14.17 13.75
C LYS A 183 6.07 -14.04 12.32
N ASP A 184 5.09 -14.84 11.93
CA ASP A 184 4.40 -14.72 10.65
C ASP A 184 3.62 -13.39 10.57
N ARG A 185 2.87 -13.06 11.64
CA ARG A 185 2.17 -11.77 11.80
C ARG A 185 3.14 -10.62 11.64
N LEU A 186 4.25 -10.62 12.38
CA LEU A 186 5.25 -9.56 12.32
C LEU A 186 5.89 -9.43 10.93
N THR A 187 6.24 -10.55 10.29
CA THR A 187 6.80 -10.51 8.92
C THR A 187 5.80 -9.87 7.96
N THR A 188 4.53 -10.27 8.04
CA THR A 188 3.45 -9.71 7.22
C THR A 188 3.28 -8.21 7.46
N ILE A 189 3.34 -7.74 8.72
CA ILE A 189 3.33 -6.31 9.06
C ILE A 189 4.51 -5.58 8.41
N LEU A 190 5.71 -6.17 8.49
CA LEU A 190 6.93 -5.54 7.97
C LEU A 190 6.94 -5.45 6.45
N ILE A 191 6.40 -6.44 5.72
CA ILE A 191 6.38 -6.45 4.25
C ILE A 191 5.14 -5.80 3.63
N ALA A 192 4.08 -5.57 4.41
CA ALA A 192 2.87 -4.87 3.93
C ALA A 192 3.17 -3.54 3.21
N PRO A 193 4.16 -2.73 3.62
CA PRO A 193 4.50 -1.49 2.92
C PRO A 193 5.17 -1.62 1.55
N LEU A 194 5.66 -2.82 1.22
CA LEU A 194 6.24 -3.14 -0.08
C LEU A 194 5.14 -3.39 -1.13
N MET A 195 3.91 -3.62 -0.69
CA MET A 195 2.76 -3.64 -1.60
C MET A 195 2.49 -2.22 -2.10
N THR A 196 2.44 -2.07 -3.42
CA THR A 196 2.16 -0.79 -4.07
C THR A 196 0.73 -0.38 -3.78
N CYS A 197 0.55 0.61 -2.89
CA CYS A 197 -0.75 1.18 -2.58
C CYS A 197 -1.25 2.10 -3.71
N SER A 198 -2.57 2.28 -3.80
CA SER A 198 -3.23 3.12 -4.81
C SER A 198 -2.67 4.55 -4.89
N ALA A 199 -2.26 5.11 -3.75
CA ALA A 199 -1.69 6.47 -3.65
C ALA A 199 -0.34 6.64 -4.39
N ARG A 200 0.33 5.55 -4.81
CA ARG A 200 1.55 5.62 -5.63
C ARG A 200 1.25 5.78 -7.12
N LEU A 201 0.04 5.44 -7.57
CA LEU A 201 -0.32 5.46 -8.98
C LEU A 201 -0.21 6.84 -9.64
N PRO A 202 -0.65 7.95 -9.02
CA PRO A 202 -0.48 9.27 -9.64
C PRO A 202 0.99 9.61 -9.90
N VAL A 203 1.88 9.27 -8.96
CA VAL A 203 3.32 9.48 -9.12
C VAL A 203 3.86 8.64 -10.28
N TYR A 204 3.47 7.36 -10.36
CA TYR A 204 3.87 6.49 -11.47
C TYR A 204 3.34 7.01 -12.80
N ALA A 205 2.08 7.43 -12.86
CA ALA A 205 1.45 7.95 -14.06
C ALA A 205 2.19 9.19 -14.58
N VAL A 206 2.46 10.18 -13.72
CA VAL A 206 3.16 11.42 -14.11
C VAL A 206 4.57 11.12 -14.62
N ILE A 207 5.35 10.32 -13.89
CA ILE A 207 6.73 10.02 -14.27
C ILE A 207 6.80 9.13 -15.52
N ILE A 208 5.93 8.13 -15.65
CA ILE A 208 5.87 7.29 -16.86
C ILE A 208 5.43 8.14 -18.07
N ALA A 209 4.43 9.01 -17.92
CA ALA A 209 3.98 9.88 -19.00
C ALA A 209 5.06 10.88 -19.43
N ALA A 210 5.89 11.34 -18.50
CA ALA A 210 6.96 12.31 -18.76
C ALA A 210 8.18 11.71 -19.47
N PHE A 211 8.61 10.51 -19.06
CA PHE A 211 9.92 9.96 -19.47
C PHE A 211 9.82 8.75 -20.39
N ILE A 212 8.68 8.05 -20.42
CA ILE A 212 8.56 6.81 -21.18
C ILE A 212 7.77 7.03 -22.45
N PRO A 213 8.36 6.78 -23.64
CA PRO A 213 7.70 7.05 -24.90
C PRO A 213 6.44 6.20 -25.05
N ALA A 214 5.37 6.81 -25.55
CA ALA A 214 4.11 6.15 -25.89
C ALA A 214 4.26 5.29 -27.16
N ARG A 215 5.10 4.26 -27.10
CA ARG A 215 5.33 3.28 -28.18
C ARG A 215 4.64 1.96 -27.88
N THR A 216 4.06 1.36 -28.91
CA THR A 216 3.52 0.00 -28.85
C THR A 216 4.65 -1.01 -29.01
N VAL A 217 4.68 -2.02 -28.14
CA VAL A 217 5.69 -3.09 -28.14
C VAL A 217 5.13 -4.37 -28.80
N GLY A 218 3.81 -4.46 -28.92
CA GLY A 218 3.10 -5.57 -29.58
C GLY A 218 1.61 -5.24 -29.80
N PRO A 219 0.81 -6.19 -30.33
CA PRO A 219 -0.62 -5.97 -30.56
C PRO A 219 -1.34 -5.71 -29.23
N GLY A 220 -1.80 -4.47 -29.03
CA GLY A 220 -2.50 -4.04 -27.81
C GLY A 220 -1.62 -3.79 -26.58
N ILE A 221 -0.28 -3.89 -26.69
CA ILE A 221 0.63 -3.69 -25.55
C ILE A 221 1.43 -2.39 -25.73
N GLY A 222 1.11 -1.39 -24.91
CA GLY A 222 1.88 -0.14 -24.82
C GLY A 222 3.04 -0.25 -23.83
N LEU A 223 4.17 0.38 -24.14
CA LEU A 223 5.36 0.39 -23.27
C LEU A 223 5.07 0.95 -21.88
N GLN A 224 4.30 2.04 -21.80
CA GLN A 224 3.94 2.67 -20.53
C GLN A 224 3.18 1.72 -19.61
N GLY A 225 2.23 0.95 -20.16
CA GLY A 225 1.51 -0.08 -19.43
C GLY A 225 2.42 -1.24 -19.00
N LEU A 226 3.36 -1.65 -19.86
CA LEU A 226 4.35 -2.67 -19.52
C LEU A 226 5.25 -2.23 -18.35
N VAL A 227 5.69 -0.98 -18.34
CA VAL A 227 6.51 -0.43 -17.25
C VAL A 227 5.72 -0.38 -15.96
N LEU A 228 4.47 0.09 -15.99
CA LEU A 228 3.60 0.07 -14.82
C LEU A 228 3.42 -1.36 -14.28
N PHE A 229 3.18 -2.32 -15.16
CA PHE A 229 3.09 -3.74 -14.80
C PHE A 229 4.40 -4.25 -14.17
N ALA A 230 5.56 -3.89 -14.73
CA ALA A 230 6.86 -4.24 -14.17
C ALA A 230 7.10 -3.64 -12.79
N LEU A 231 6.68 -2.39 -12.54
CA LEU A 231 6.77 -1.76 -11.21
C LEU A 231 5.90 -2.48 -10.17
N TYR A 232 4.68 -2.88 -10.54
CA TYR A 232 3.82 -3.70 -9.68
C TYR A 232 4.46 -5.05 -9.38
N GLY A 233 4.98 -5.72 -10.41
CA GLY A 233 5.74 -6.97 -10.26
C GLY A 233 6.92 -6.80 -9.31
N ALA A 234 7.73 -5.74 -9.48
CA ALA A 234 8.87 -5.44 -8.64
C ALA A 234 8.49 -5.29 -7.15
N GLY A 235 7.35 -4.64 -6.86
CA GLY A 235 6.81 -4.56 -5.49
C GLY A 235 6.44 -5.94 -4.94
N ILE A 236 5.76 -6.77 -5.72
CA ILE A 236 5.35 -8.13 -5.31
C ILE A 236 6.56 -9.02 -5.06
N PHE A 237 7.45 -9.13 -6.04
CA PHE A 237 8.65 -9.97 -5.92
C PHE A 237 9.60 -9.44 -4.85
N GLY A 238 9.70 -8.12 -4.71
CA GLY A 238 10.40 -7.46 -3.62
C GLY A 238 9.85 -7.80 -2.25
N ALA A 239 8.53 -7.78 -2.08
CA ALA A 239 7.87 -8.18 -0.85
C ALA A 239 8.09 -9.67 -0.52
N LEU A 240 7.98 -10.55 -1.52
CA LEU A 240 8.26 -11.98 -1.37
C LEU A 240 9.73 -12.25 -1.00
N GLY A 241 10.67 -11.55 -1.65
CA GLY A 241 12.10 -11.62 -1.33
C GLY A 241 12.41 -11.11 0.07
N ALA A 242 11.84 -9.98 0.46
CA ALA A 242 11.96 -9.43 1.81
C ALA A 242 11.34 -10.38 2.86
N ALA A 243 10.17 -10.97 2.59
CA ALA A 243 9.57 -11.97 3.47
C ALA A 243 10.47 -13.18 3.69
N LEU A 244 11.03 -13.72 2.61
CA LEU A 244 11.96 -14.85 2.69
C LEU A 244 13.21 -14.49 3.50
N LEU A 245 13.79 -13.31 3.26
CA LEU A 245 14.96 -12.83 3.99
C LEU A 245 14.64 -12.66 5.48
N LEU A 246 13.52 -12.02 5.82
CA LEU A 246 13.09 -11.81 7.21
C LEU A 246 12.80 -13.13 7.92
N ARG A 247 12.08 -14.07 7.29
CA ARG A 247 11.79 -15.39 7.86
C ARG A 247 13.05 -16.23 8.07
N ARG A 248 14.07 -16.06 7.22
CA ARG A 248 15.38 -16.72 7.39
C ARG A 248 16.29 -16.07 8.41
N THR A 249 16.05 -14.81 8.80
CA THR A 249 16.97 -14.04 9.66
C THR A 249 16.31 -13.61 10.96
N VAL A 250 15.41 -12.63 10.90
CA VAL A 250 14.85 -11.91 12.05
C VAL A 250 13.65 -12.63 12.66
N THR A 251 12.79 -13.25 11.85
CA THR A 251 11.52 -13.86 12.27
C THR A 251 11.51 -15.38 12.08
N ARG A 252 12.65 -16.04 12.37
CA ARG A 252 12.82 -17.50 12.29
C ARG A 252 11.80 -18.24 13.15
N GLY A 253 11.01 -19.11 12.56
CA GLY A 253 10.04 -19.93 13.27
C GLY A 253 9.57 -21.11 12.43
N PRO A 254 8.94 -22.12 13.07
CA PRO A 254 8.37 -23.26 12.34
C PRO A 254 7.31 -22.78 11.36
N VAL A 255 7.23 -23.46 10.20
CA VAL A 255 6.10 -23.28 9.29
C VAL A 255 4.91 -23.97 9.93
N GLN A 256 3.95 -23.19 10.42
CA GLN A 256 2.75 -23.73 11.06
C GLN A 256 1.96 -24.53 10.03
N GLY A 257 1.53 -25.74 10.41
CA GLY A 257 0.63 -26.54 9.59
C GLY A 257 -0.67 -25.80 9.37
N PHE A 258 -1.01 -25.51 8.12
CA PHE A 258 -2.26 -24.85 7.78
C PHE A 258 -3.44 -25.83 7.90
N MET A 259 -4.05 -25.90 9.08
CA MET A 259 -5.35 -26.56 9.25
C MET A 259 -6.43 -25.49 9.26
N MET A 260 -7.09 -25.31 8.11
CA MET A 260 -8.12 -24.28 7.95
C MET A 260 -9.50 -24.93 7.90
N GLU A 261 -10.33 -24.63 8.91
CA GLU A 261 -11.75 -24.93 8.84
C GLU A 261 -12.39 -24.03 7.77
N MET A 262 -12.93 -24.63 6.71
CA MET A 262 -13.60 -23.88 5.65
C MET A 262 -15.03 -23.52 6.10
N PRO A 263 -15.37 -22.24 6.34
CA PRO A 263 -16.71 -21.84 6.73
C PRO A 263 -17.70 -22.07 5.58
N LYS A 264 -19.00 -22.13 5.87
CA LYS A 264 -20.03 -22.27 4.84
C LYS A 264 -20.20 -20.93 4.10
N TYR A 265 -20.52 -20.98 2.81
CA TYR A 265 -20.97 -19.79 2.08
C TYR A 265 -22.24 -19.24 2.72
N GLN A 266 -22.26 -17.94 2.96
CA GLN A 266 -23.40 -17.23 3.53
C GLN A 266 -23.54 -15.86 2.88
N TRP A 267 -24.75 -15.30 2.86
CA TRP A 267 -24.95 -13.96 2.31
C TRP A 267 -24.54 -12.89 3.35
N PRO A 268 -23.79 -11.85 2.96
CA PRO A 268 -23.49 -10.74 3.84
C PRO A 268 -24.77 -10.03 4.25
N ARG A 269 -24.97 -9.83 5.55
CA ARG A 269 -26.11 -9.06 6.07
C ARG A 269 -25.86 -7.57 5.81
N PRO A 270 -26.75 -6.84 5.10
CA PRO A 270 -26.52 -5.42 4.78
C PRO A 270 -26.30 -4.53 6.01
N ARG A 271 -26.97 -4.86 7.13
CA ARG A 271 -26.80 -4.15 8.40
C ARG A 271 -25.38 -4.29 8.96
N ASP A 272 -24.83 -5.49 8.93
CA ASP A 272 -23.47 -5.76 9.43
C ASP A 272 -22.43 -5.08 8.53
N LEU A 273 -22.68 -5.06 7.22
CA LEU A 273 -21.86 -4.32 6.26
C LEU A 273 -21.88 -2.82 6.53
N ALA A 274 -23.06 -2.20 6.70
CA ALA A 274 -23.20 -0.77 6.96
C ALA A 274 -22.56 -0.36 8.30
N LEU A 275 -22.79 -1.16 9.36
CA LEU A 275 -22.16 -0.93 10.67
C LEU A 275 -20.64 -1.08 10.59
N GLY A 276 -20.15 -2.10 9.89
CA GLY A 276 -18.73 -2.31 9.65
C GLY A 276 -18.11 -1.11 8.93
N LEU A 277 -18.73 -0.64 7.85
CA LEU A 277 -18.28 0.54 7.11
C LEU A 277 -18.25 1.80 7.98
N TRP A 278 -19.29 2.05 8.77
CA TRP A 278 -19.33 3.17 9.70
C TRP A 278 -18.20 3.12 10.73
N GLN A 279 -17.96 1.95 11.32
CA GLN A 279 -16.85 1.76 12.25
C GLN A 279 -15.49 2.01 11.59
N ARG A 280 -15.29 1.54 10.35
CA ARG A 280 -14.05 1.80 9.60
C ARG A 280 -13.90 3.30 9.28
N ALA A 281 -14.97 3.98 8.87
CA ALA A 281 -14.98 5.43 8.66
C ALA A 281 -14.55 6.17 9.93
N TYR A 282 -15.19 5.87 11.05
CA TYR A 282 -14.93 6.51 12.32
C TYR A 282 -13.50 6.28 12.81
N ILE A 283 -13.02 5.02 12.75
CA ILE A 283 -11.64 4.66 13.12
C ILE A 283 -10.65 5.42 12.23
N PHE A 284 -10.88 5.48 10.92
CA PHE A 284 -10.03 6.22 10.00
C PHE A 284 -9.98 7.71 10.35
N LEU A 285 -11.13 8.38 10.49
CA LEU A 285 -11.21 9.81 10.83
C LEU A 285 -10.54 10.13 12.17
N ARG A 286 -10.86 9.39 13.24
CA ARG A 286 -10.34 9.66 14.59
C ARG A 286 -8.88 9.30 14.79
N ARG A 287 -8.36 8.30 14.06
CA ARG A 287 -7.01 7.77 14.31
C ARG A 287 -6.04 8.17 13.22
N ALA A 288 -6.35 7.90 11.96
CA ALA A 288 -5.48 8.28 10.85
C ALA A 288 -5.64 9.77 10.53
N GLY A 289 -6.88 10.28 10.50
CA GLY A 289 -7.18 11.66 10.18
C GLY A 289 -6.53 12.66 11.12
N THR A 290 -6.55 12.42 12.44
CA THR A 290 -5.86 13.28 13.42
C THR A 290 -4.35 13.31 13.20
N ILE A 291 -3.72 12.16 12.90
CA ILE A 291 -2.28 12.09 12.64
C ILE A 291 -1.94 12.84 11.35
N ILE A 292 -2.72 12.65 10.28
CA ILE A 292 -2.52 13.32 9.00
C ILE A 292 -2.69 14.82 9.17
N ALA A 293 -3.78 15.29 9.79
CA ALA A 293 -4.02 16.72 10.02
C ALA A 293 -2.87 17.39 10.80
N VAL A 294 -2.40 16.78 11.89
CA VAL A 294 -1.24 17.28 12.65
C VAL A 294 0.02 17.31 11.78
N THR A 295 0.25 16.25 11.01
CA THR A 295 1.43 16.15 10.13
C THR A 295 1.38 17.20 9.03
N THR A 296 0.22 17.49 8.44
CA THR A 296 0.06 18.54 7.42
C THR A 296 0.29 19.92 8.00
N ILE A 297 -0.16 20.20 9.23
CA ILE A 297 0.13 21.47 9.91
C ILE A 297 1.63 21.61 10.18
N VAL A 298 2.29 20.53 10.64
CA VAL A 298 3.74 20.52 10.86
C VAL A 298 4.49 20.72 9.55
N LEU A 299 4.08 20.03 8.48
CA LEU A 299 4.68 20.15 7.16
C LEU A 299 4.49 21.56 6.59
N TRP A 300 3.30 22.13 6.72
CA TRP A 300 3.02 23.52 6.38
C TRP A 300 3.95 24.46 7.14
N ALA A 301 4.15 24.25 8.44
CA ALA A 301 5.07 25.07 9.23
C ALA A 301 6.53 24.93 8.76
N LEU A 302 6.96 23.71 8.44
CA LEU A 302 8.32 23.43 7.93
C LEU A 302 8.58 24.04 6.55
N LEU A 303 7.55 24.13 5.69
CA LEU A 303 7.62 24.74 4.35
C LEU A 303 7.42 26.27 4.39
N SER A 304 6.71 26.77 5.40
CA SER A 304 6.36 28.21 5.51
C SER A 304 7.36 29.01 6.34
N PHE A 305 8.13 28.38 7.21
CA PHE A 305 9.08 29.06 8.09
C PHE A 305 10.52 28.57 7.88
N PRO A 306 11.52 29.48 7.95
CA PRO A 306 11.38 30.94 7.98
C PRO A 306 10.81 31.50 6.66
N ARG A 307 10.10 32.63 6.75
CA ARG A 307 9.61 33.34 5.55
C ARG A 307 10.78 34.00 4.83
N ALA A 308 10.78 33.90 3.51
CA ALA A 308 11.72 34.63 2.69
C ALA A 308 11.50 36.15 2.90
N PRO A 309 12.57 36.95 3.10
CA PRO A 309 12.46 38.40 3.18
C PRO A 309 11.80 38.95 1.90
N ASP A 310 10.92 39.92 2.07
CA ASP A 310 10.24 40.59 0.96
C ASP A 310 11.28 41.17 -0.02
N GLY A 311 11.23 40.75 -1.29
CA GLY A 311 12.19 41.17 -2.33
C GLY A 311 13.41 40.28 -2.53
N SER A 312 13.54 39.15 -1.82
CA SER A 312 14.62 38.19 -2.11
C SER A 312 14.34 37.37 -3.38
N ALA A 313 15.37 37.17 -4.22
CA ALA A 313 15.25 36.37 -5.46
C ALA A 313 15.12 34.85 -5.23
N LYS A 314 15.09 34.39 -3.96
CA LYS A 314 15.03 32.97 -3.60
C LYS A 314 13.59 32.57 -3.30
N SER A 315 13.16 31.41 -3.81
CA SER A 315 11.83 30.85 -3.55
C SER A 315 11.58 30.65 -2.04
N GLN A 316 10.35 30.86 -1.59
CA GLN A 316 9.93 30.62 -0.20
C GLN A 316 10.33 29.21 0.27
N VAL A 317 10.19 28.22 -0.61
CA VAL A 317 10.49 26.83 -0.28
C VAL A 317 11.99 26.62 -0.04
N ASP A 318 12.87 27.37 -0.70
CA ASP A 318 14.33 27.26 -0.54
C ASP A 318 14.81 27.76 0.82
N GLN A 319 14.16 28.78 1.38
CA GLN A 319 14.57 29.36 2.66
C GLN A 319 13.99 28.62 3.87
N SER A 320 12.91 27.88 3.63
CA SER A 320 12.18 27.12 4.64
C SER A 320 13.05 26.07 5.35
N ILE A 321 12.63 25.63 6.54
CA ILE A 321 13.30 24.54 7.27
C ILE A 321 13.31 23.28 6.40
N ALA A 322 12.23 22.99 5.68
CA ALA A 322 12.17 21.88 4.73
C ALA A 322 13.22 22.01 3.61
N GLY A 323 13.44 23.22 3.09
CA GLY A 323 14.51 23.53 2.13
C GLY A 323 15.91 23.22 2.68
N ARG A 324 16.18 23.61 3.93
CA ARG A 324 17.46 23.31 4.60
C ARG A 324 17.65 21.82 4.88
N ILE A 325 16.58 21.10 5.22
CA ILE A 325 16.62 19.63 5.36
C ILE A 325 16.92 19.00 3.99
N ALA A 326 16.32 19.51 2.91
CA ALA A 326 16.59 19.05 1.55
C ALA A 326 18.06 19.31 1.14
N ASP A 327 18.64 20.45 1.53
CA ASP A 327 20.07 20.75 1.31
C ASP A 327 20.98 19.72 2.00
N GLY A 328 20.65 19.34 3.24
CA GLY A 328 21.39 18.31 3.97
C GLY A 328 21.19 16.90 3.40
N LEU A 329 20.02 16.61 2.82
CA LEU A 329 19.72 15.31 2.23
C LEU A 329 20.27 15.16 0.80
N ALA A 330 20.38 16.26 0.06
CA ALA A 330 20.89 16.29 -1.32
C ALA A 330 22.21 15.52 -1.52
N PRO A 331 23.28 15.70 -0.71
CA PRO A 331 24.52 14.95 -0.90
C PRO A 331 24.36 13.45 -0.62
N ILE A 332 23.41 13.05 0.23
CA ILE A 332 23.15 11.64 0.54
C ILE A 332 22.46 10.97 -0.64
N VAL A 333 21.55 11.67 -1.32
CA VAL A 333 20.76 11.12 -2.44
C VAL A 333 21.37 11.40 -3.82
N ALA A 334 22.37 12.29 -3.92
CA ALA A 334 23.09 12.54 -5.17
C ALA A 334 23.70 11.27 -5.82
N PRO A 335 24.29 10.32 -5.07
CA PRO A 335 24.87 9.10 -5.65
C PRO A 335 23.86 8.15 -6.31
N ILE A 336 22.57 8.28 -5.99
CA ILE A 336 21.48 7.51 -6.63
C ILE A 336 20.80 8.29 -7.76
N GLY A 337 21.42 9.40 -8.19
CA GLY A 337 20.95 10.22 -9.30
C GLY A 337 19.86 11.24 -8.93
N PHE A 338 19.61 11.47 -7.64
CA PHE A 338 18.60 12.43 -7.20
C PHE A 338 19.19 13.83 -7.02
N ASN A 339 18.44 14.84 -7.43
CA ASN A 339 18.78 16.23 -7.24
C ASN A 339 18.09 16.81 -5.98
N ARG A 340 18.42 18.07 -5.67
CA ARG A 340 17.84 18.81 -4.55
C ARG A 340 16.32 18.89 -4.63
N ASP A 341 15.77 19.11 -5.83
CA ASP A 341 14.31 19.21 -6.05
C ASP A 341 13.60 17.89 -5.66
N ILE A 342 14.20 16.74 -5.99
CA ILE A 342 13.73 15.42 -5.55
C ILE A 342 13.83 15.29 -4.03
N ALA A 343 14.97 15.65 -3.43
CA ALA A 343 15.14 15.60 -1.98
C ALA A 343 14.08 16.43 -1.24
N LEU A 344 13.74 17.59 -1.78
CA LEU A 344 12.71 18.48 -1.24
C LEU A 344 11.29 17.91 -1.40
N ALA A 345 10.98 17.29 -2.54
CA ALA A 345 9.69 16.64 -2.78
C ALA A 345 9.52 15.34 -1.97
N LEU A 346 10.61 14.68 -1.58
CA LEU A 346 10.56 13.45 -0.77
C LEU A 346 10.07 13.70 0.67
N ILE A 347 10.33 14.88 1.25
CA ILE A 347 9.91 15.24 2.62
C ILE A 347 8.38 15.18 2.78
N PRO A 348 7.58 15.96 2.00
CA PRO A 348 6.13 15.89 2.07
C PRO A 348 5.59 14.53 1.58
N ALA A 349 6.27 13.87 0.64
CA ALA A 349 5.89 12.53 0.18
C ALA A 349 5.94 11.45 1.28
N MET A 350 6.77 11.65 2.31
CA MET A 350 6.79 10.78 3.50
C MET A 350 5.59 10.99 4.41
N ALA A 351 5.03 12.21 4.47
CA ALA A 351 3.82 12.48 5.21
C ALA A 351 2.60 11.83 4.53
N ALA A 352 2.45 12.09 3.23
CA ALA A 352 1.36 11.60 2.40
C ALA A 352 1.87 11.41 0.96
N ARG A 353 1.66 10.22 0.39
CA ARG A 353 2.29 9.84 -0.89
C ARG A 353 1.64 10.54 -2.08
N GLU A 354 0.35 10.78 -1.98
CA GLU A 354 -0.47 11.60 -2.86
C GLU A 354 0.03 13.05 -2.97
N VAL A 355 0.69 13.58 -1.93
CA VAL A 355 1.23 14.95 -1.90
C VAL A 355 2.57 15.02 -2.66
N ALA A 356 3.14 13.89 -3.09
CA ALA A 356 4.39 13.89 -3.84
C ALA A 356 4.28 14.64 -5.17
N VAL A 357 3.17 14.45 -5.90
CA VAL A 357 2.96 15.13 -7.20
C VAL A 357 2.73 16.62 -7.00
N SER A 358 1.91 17.00 -6.01
CA SER A 358 1.69 18.42 -5.70
C SER A 358 2.96 19.09 -5.19
N ALA A 359 3.77 18.42 -4.37
CA ALA A 359 5.08 18.92 -3.94
C ALA A 359 6.03 19.12 -5.13
N LEU A 360 6.09 18.17 -6.08
CA LEU A 360 6.87 18.33 -7.31
C LEU A 360 6.35 19.51 -8.15
N ALA A 361 5.04 19.71 -8.24
CA ALA A 361 4.45 20.85 -8.95
C ALA A 361 4.82 22.20 -8.30
N THR A 362 4.70 22.30 -6.98
CA THR A 362 5.05 23.51 -6.21
C THR A 362 6.55 23.84 -6.32
N VAL A 363 7.43 22.84 -6.21
CA VAL A 363 8.89 23.03 -6.34
C VAL A 363 9.27 23.46 -7.76
N ASN A 364 8.54 22.98 -8.77
CA ASN A 364 8.75 23.39 -10.16
C ASN A 364 7.98 24.68 -10.54
N ALA A 365 7.41 25.40 -9.56
CA ALA A 365 6.68 26.66 -9.73
C ALA A 365 5.52 26.57 -10.75
N ILE A 366 4.85 25.42 -10.81
CA ILE A 366 3.68 25.23 -11.66
C ILE A 366 2.42 25.50 -10.82
N ASP A 367 2.01 26.76 -10.76
CA ASP A 367 0.70 27.16 -10.24
C ASP A 367 -0.29 27.27 -11.41
N THR A 368 -0.89 26.14 -11.80
CA THR A 368 -2.02 26.14 -12.75
C THR A 368 -3.31 25.78 -12.01
N PRO A 369 -4.39 26.58 -12.06
CA PRO A 369 -5.64 26.26 -11.36
C PRO A 369 -6.27 24.93 -11.80
N ASP A 370 -6.10 24.54 -13.06
CA ASP A 370 -6.66 23.32 -13.67
C ASP A 370 -5.86 22.04 -13.30
N GLU A 371 -6.43 21.18 -12.45
CA GLU A 371 -5.83 19.89 -12.06
C GLU A 371 -5.56 18.97 -13.27
N GLY A 372 -6.45 18.94 -14.27
CA GLY A 372 -6.29 18.10 -15.47
C GLY A 372 -5.16 18.53 -16.42
N ARG A 373 -4.65 19.76 -16.30
CA ARG A 373 -3.52 20.27 -17.09
C ARG A 373 -2.19 20.31 -16.31
N ARG A 374 -2.23 20.26 -14.97
CA ARG A 374 -1.03 20.24 -14.12
C ARG A 374 -0.11 19.05 -14.42
N ASP A 375 -0.68 17.87 -14.64
CA ASP A 375 0.12 16.66 -14.85
C ASP A 375 0.94 16.73 -16.15
N GLN A 376 0.38 17.31 -17.21
CA GLN A 376 1.05 17.45 -18.50
C GLN A 376 2.08 18.58 -18.52
N SER A 377 1.82 19.70 -17.83
CA SER A 377 2.79 20.78 -17.68
C SER A 377 3.96 20.36 -16.78
N LEU A 378 3.68 19.61 -15.71
CA LEU A 378 4.70 19.01 -14.84
C LEU A 378 5.56 18.01 -15.58
N ALA A 379 4.97 17.13 -16.38
CA ALA A 379 5.71 16.15 -17.18
C ALA A 379 6.76 16.82 -18.10
N LYS A 380 6.41 17.93 -18.76
CA LYS A 380 7.33 18.70 -19.61
C LYS A 380 8.45 19.39 -18.83
N SER A 381 8.13 19.97 -17.67
CA SER A 381 9.14 20.63 -16.83
C SER A 381 10.12 19.61 -16.22
N LEU A 382 9.63 18.43 -15.85
CA LEU A 382 10.47 17.36 -15.31
C LEU A 382 11.40 16.79 -16.39
N SER A 383 10.91 16.54 -17.60
CA SER A 383 11.73 16.00 -18.70
C SER A 383 12.85 16.94 -19.13
N ALA A 384 12.72 18.24 -18.90
CA ALA A 384 13.79 19.22 -19.13
C ALA A 384 14.88 19.19 -18.04
N LYS A 385 14.56 18.75 -16.82
CA LYS A 385 15.47 18.82 -15.66
C LYS A 385 16.07 17.48 -15.26
N TRP A 386 15.40 16.37 -15.51
CA TRP A 386 15.85 15.04 -15.08
C TRP A 386 16.27 14.21 -16.30
N SER A 387 17.24 13.33 -16.09
CA SER A 387 17.58 12.29 -17.06
C SER A 387 16.64 11.08 -16.92
N LEU A 388 16.55 10.25 -17.96
CA LEU A 388 15.79 9.00 -17.92
C LEU A 388 16.26 8.06 -16.78
N PRO A 389 17.58 7.88 -16.53
CA PRO A 389 18.06 7.13 -15.37
C PRO A 389 17.54 7.66 -14.03
N THR A 390 17.51 8.98 -13.84
CA THR A 390 16.98 9.60 -12.61
C THR A 390 15.48 9.31 -12.45
N ALA A 391 14.70 9.37 -13.53
CA ALA A 391 13.28 9.05 -13.50
C ALA A 391 13.02 7.57 -13.14
N LEU A 392 13.79 6.64 -13.71
CA LEU A 392 13.69 5.22 -13.38
C LEU A 392 14.10 4.93 -11.93
N ALA A 393 15.17 5.58 -11.45
CA ALA A 393 15.60 5.50 -10.06
C ALA A 393 14.54 6.05 -9.09
N PHE A 394 13.85 7.12 -9.48
CA PHE A 394 12.75 7.70 -8.70
C PHE A 394 11.54 6.76 -8.63
N LEU A 395 11.19 6.10 -9.74
CA LEU A 395 10.16 5.05 -9.75
C LEU A 395 10.53 3.89 -8.83
N ALA A 396 11.77 3.38 -8.92
CA ALA A 396 12.28 2.31 -8.07
C ALA A 396 12.26 2.70 -6.58
N TRP A 397 12.66 3.93 -6.25
CA TRP A 397 12.54 4.46 -4.90
C TRP A 397 11.09 4.40 -4.41
N PHE A 398 10.12 4.86 -5.19
CA PHE A 398 8.71 4.83 -4.78
C PHE A 398 8.14 3.41 -4.63
N VAL A 399 8.69 2.39 -5.31
CA VAL A 399 8.30 0.98 -5.11
C VAL A 399 8.67 0.48 -3.71
N PHE A 400 9.88 0.79 -3.23
CA PHE A 400 10.42 0.22 -1.99
C PHE A 400 10.37 1.16 -0.79
N ALA A 401 10.25 2.46 -1.02
CA ALA A 401 10.37 3.45 0.03
C ALA A 401 9.21 3.31 1.04
N PRO A 402 9.49 3.62 2.33
CA PRO A 402 8.54 3.44 3.41
C PRO A 402 7.25 4.23 3.15
N GLN A 403 6.13 3.64 3.55
CA GLN A 403 4.82 4.27 3.40
C GLN A 403 4.64 5.47 4.33
N CYS A 404 3.48 6.12 4.22
CA CYS A 404 3.12 7.33 4.95
C CYS A 404 3.26 7.22 6.48
N ILE A 405 3.40 8.37 7.15
CA ILE A 405 3.55 8.48 8.62
C ILE A 405 2.43 7.75 9.38
N SER A 406 1.21 7.76 8.84
CA SER A 406 0.07 7.03 9.40
C SER A 406 0.29 5.51 9.43
N THR A 407 0.99 4.95 8.44
CA THR A 407 1.39 3.54 8.43
C THR A 407 2.35 3.23 9.56
N ILE A 408 3.39 4.06 9.75
CA ILE A 408 4.38 3.90 10.84
C ILE A 408 3.69 3.92 12.20
N ALA A 409 2.73 4.83 12.40
CA ALA A 409 1.95 4.93 13.63
C ALA A 409 1.08 3.67 13.88
N VAL A 410 0.50 3.09 12.82
CA VAL A 410 -0.29 1.86 12.91
C VAL A 410 0.62 0.67 13.23
N VAL A 411 1.79 0.56 12.59
CA VAL A 411 2.78 -0.47 12.91
C VAL A 411 3.21 -0.37 14.38
N ARG A 412 3.54 0.83 14.86
CA ARG A 412 3.90 1.06 16.28
C ARG A 412 2.83 0.53 17.22
N ARG A 413 1.56 0.74 16.88
CA ARG A 413 0.42 0.26 17.68
C ARG A 413 0.29 -1.26 17.61
N GLU A 414 0.40 -1.86 16.43
CA GLU A 414 0.26 -3.32 16.26
C GLU A 414 1.43 -4.11 16.84
N THR A 415 2.62 -3.51 16.91
CA THR A 415 3.84 -4.11 17.46
C THR A 415 4.16 -3.67 18.90
N ASN A 416 3.29 -2.84 19.50
CA ASN A 416 3.40 -2.32 20.86
C ASN A 416 4.78 -1.72 21.23
N GLY A 417 5.39 -0.93 20.33
CA GLY A 417 6.71 -0.34 20.57
C GLY A 417 7.38 0.25 19.33
N TRP A 418 8.49 0.99 19.52
CA TRP A 418 9.25 1.65 18.44
C TRP A 418 10.33 0.78 17.80
N LYS A 419 10.69 -0.36 18.40
CA LYS A 419 11.73 -1.26 17.89
C LYS A 419 11.44 -1.71 16.45
N TRP A 420 10.24 -2.23 16.20
CA TRP A 420 9.83 -2.74 14.89
C TRP A 420 9.55 -1.64 13.85
N PRO A 421 8.86 -0.53 14.17
CA PRO A 421 8.76 0.61 13.25
C PRO A 421 10.12 1.18 12.85
N GLY A 422 11.06 1.30 13.80
CA GLY A 422 12.42 1.78 13.51
C GLY A 422 13.18 0.84 12.59
N PHE A 423 13.13 -0.47 12.87
CA PHE A 423 13.68 -1.50 11.97
C PHE A 423 13.05 -1.43 10.58
N MET A 424 11.71 -1.31 10.52
CA MET A 424 10.94 -1.21 9.29
C MET A 424 11.41 -0.02 8.44
N LEU A 425 11.53 1.16 9.05
CA LEU A 425 12.00 2.36 8.37
C LEU A 425 13.42 2.19 7.85
N ALA A 426 14.32 1.71 8.70
CA ALA A 426 15.73 1.54 8.35
C ALA A 426 15.90 0.59 7.16
N TYR A 427 15.24 -0.58 7.18
CA TYR A 427 15.38 -1.54 6.09
C TYR A 427 14.67 -1.08 4.81
N LEU A 428 13.50 -0.43 4.90
CA LEU A 428 12.78 0.07 3.71
C LEU A 428 13.51 1.23 3.04
N PHE A 429 14.05 2.17 3.82
CA PHE A 429 14.90 3.22 3.25
C PHE A 429 16.19 2.66 2.65
N GLY A 430 16.84 1.71 3.34
CA GLY A 430 18.02 1.03 2.80
C GLY A 430 17.71 0.29 1.49
N LEU A 431 16.60 -0.45 1.44
CA LEU A 431 16.16 -1.17 0.26
C LEU A 431 15.80 -0.20 -0.88
N ALA A 432 15.12 0.90 -0.59
CA ALA A 432 14.78 1.91 -1.59
C ALA A 432 16.02 2.62 -2.15
N TYR A 433 16.98 2.96 -1.28
CA TYR A 433 18.24 3.56 -1.69
C TYR A 433 19.05 2.62 -2.60
N ILE A 434 19.18 1.36 -2.19
CA ILE A 434 19.89 0.35 -2.99
C ILE A 434 19.17 0.11 -4.33
N ALA A 435 17.86 -0.07 -4.33
CA ALA A 435 17.09 -0.30 -5.54
C ALA A 435 17.14 0.90 -6.50
N ALA A 436 17.01 2.13 -5.99
CA ALA A 436 17.13 3.35 -6.78
C ALA A 436 18.55 3.50 -7.37
N GLY A 437 19.58 3.30 -6.55
CA GLY A 437 20.98 3.32 -7.00
C GLY A 437 21.26 2.27 -8.08
N LEU A 438 20.90 1.01 -7.83
CA LEU A 438 21.06 -0.06 -8.82
C LEU A 438 20.35 0.27 -10.14
N THR A 439 19.14 0.84 -10.06
CA THR A 439 18.38 1.23 -11.25
C THR A 439 19.06 2.40 -11.98
N PHE A 440 19.54 3.41 -11.26
CA PHE A 440 20.26 4.55 -11.81
C PHE A 440 21.53 4.11 -12.54
N TRP A 441 22.40 3.36 -11.86
CA TRP A 441 23.67 2.89 -12.42
C TRP A 441 23.49 1.89 -13.55
N ALA A 442 22.51 0.98 -13.46
CA ALA A 442 22.21 0.07 -14.55
C ALA A 442 21.70 0.82 -15.80
N ALA A 443 20.87 1.84 -15.63
CA ALA A 443 20.37 2.65 -16.74
C ALA A 443 21.49 3.49 -17.37
N THR A 444 22.35 4.13 -16.57
CA THR A 444 23.48 4.90 -17.10
C THR A 444 24.49 4.02 -17.83
N VAL A 445 24.81 2.82 -17.30
CA VAL A 445 25.69 1.85 -17.97
C VAL A 445 25.08 1.33 -19.27
N ALA A 446 23.75 1.19 -19.32
CA ALA A 446 23.03 0.83 -20.55
C ALA A 446 22.97 1.98 -21.59
N GLY A 447 23.49 3.17 -21.26
CA GLY A 447 23.52 4.32 -22.15
C GLY A 447 22.16 5.03 -22.30
N LEU A 448 21.27 4.89 -21.31
CA LEU A 448 19.94 5.52 -21.27
C LEU A 448 19.95 6.92 -20.65
#